data_AF-A0A9X4SGA6-F1
#
_entry.id   AF-A0A9X4SGA6-F1
#
_cell.length_a   1.000
_cell.length_b   1.000
_cell.length_c   1.000
_cell.angle_alpha   90.00
_cell.angle_beta   90.00
_cell.angle_gamma   90.00
#
_symmetry.space_group_name_H-M   'P 1'
#
loop_
_entity.id
_entity.type
_entity.pdbx_description
1 polymer ?
#
loop_
_entity_poly.entity_id
_entity_poly.type
_entity_poly.pdbx_seq_one_letter_code
_entity_poly.pdbx_strand_id
1 'polypeptide(L)'
;MDNRPIGLLDSGVGGLTVVREILRQLPNEEIVYIGDTQRAPYGPRSNEQITAFTWDMVNFLLSKNVKMIVFACNTATAVAIEEVRAALDIPVIGVILPGASSAIQKTINRKVGVIATQATVNSDQYRKVIQLKSSSVDVRSLACPEFVPLVESNGADSEEAKEIVAEALKTMVGKVDTLILGCTHYPLLRKLIQKEMGPDVQLIDSGSETVRDITVLLNYFDINGEERQSLHHRFYTTGRAEDFQSIADRWLGSGKITAQHTELSAEKTLLIATRNDGKTAEFKRLFKEFGYKIKNLKDYPELPDIAETGMTFEENARLKAEQIAEITGEVVIGDDSGLCVDVLGGLPGVWSHRFAGPDPTDEENIAKLLHELASTAITPERRTAHFHTTLVAAYPGQESLVVEADWQGRIGLTPQGENGFGYDPIFLVGTSDQTAAQLSAEEKNTASHRGQALQKLMTDLPGWLERIKK
;
A
#
# COMPACT_ATOMS: atom_id res chain seq x y z
N MET A 1 -14.24 23.72 11.62
CA MET A 1 -14.10 24.03 10.17
C MET A 1 -12.77 23.51 9.64
N ASP A 2 -12.83 22.69 8.59
CA ASP A 2 -11.66 22.02 7.99
C ASP A 2 -11.79 22.04 6.46
N ASN A 3 -10.92 22.80 5.78
CA ASN A 3 -10.95 22.96 4.33
C ASN A 3 -10.18 21.87 3.57
N ARG A 4 -9.62 20.86 4.26
CA ARG A 4 -9.06 19.67 3.60
C ARG A 4 -10.15 18.95 2.78
N PRO A 5 -9.81 18.34 1.63
CA PRO A 5 -10.78 17.68 0.77
C PRO A 5 -11.30 16.36 1.34
N ILE A 6 -12.46 15.93 0.87
CA ILE A 6 -12.98 14.57 1.03
C ILE A 6 -12.34 13.70 -0.07
N GLY A 7 -11.70 12.61 0.34
CA GLY A 7 -11.14 11.60 -0.55
C GLY A 7 -12.21 10.60 -1.00
N LEU A 8 -12.32 10.35 -2.30
CA LEU A 8 -13.17 9.31 -2.88
C LEU A 8 -12.32 8.32 -3.65
N LEU A 9 -12.48 7.03 -3.38
CA LEU A 9 -11.87 5.95 -4.15
C LEU A 9 -12.93 5.09 -4.83
N ASP A 10 -12.66 4.70 -6.07
CA ASP A 10 -13.46 3.73 -6.81
C ASP A 10 -12.57 2.87 -7.72
N SER A 11 -13.05 1.67 -8.05
CA SER A 11 -12.37 0.80 -9.01
C SER A 11 -12.29 1.40 -10.42
N GLY A 12 -13.09 2.41 -10.76
CA GLY A 12 -13.05 3.05 -12.07
C GLY A 12 -13.84 4.34 -12.13
N VAL A 13 -14.82 4.40 -13.04
CA VAL A 13 -15.67 5.59 -13.28
C VAL A 13 -16.99 5.55 -12.52
N GLY A 14 -17.39 4.38 -12.02
CA GLY A 14 -18.69 4.16 -11.37
C GLY A 14 -18.93 5.14 -10.22
N GLY A 15 -17.90 5.38 -9.42
CA GLY A 15 -17.93 6.29 -8.26
C GLY A 15 -18.32 7.73 -8.59
N LEU A 16 -18.30 8.14 -9.86
CA LEU A 16 -18.80 9.45 -10.29
C LEU A 16 -20.30 9.64 -9.99
N THR A 17 -21.09 8.56 -9.84
CA THR A 17 -22.48 8.68 -9.38
C THR A 17 -22.57 9.16 -7.93
N VAL A 18 -21.63 8.76 -7.08
CA VAL A 18 -21.50 9.25 -5.70
C VAL A 18 -20.99 10.70 -5.71
N VAL A 19 -19.98 11.01 -6.54
CA VAL A 19 -19.50 12.39 -6.73
C VAL A 19 -20.64 13.33 -7.10
N ARG A 20 -21.51 12.93 -8.04
CA ARG A 20 -22.66 13.74 -8.46
C ARG A 20 -23.56 14.11 -7.28
N GLU A 21 -23.77 13.18 -6.36
CA GLU A 21 -24.58 13.41 -5.16
C GLU A 21 -23.85 14.30 -4.15
N ILE A 22 -22.53 14.19 -4.00
CA ILE A 22 -21.73 15.10 -3.16
C ILE A 22 -21.81 16.53 -3.70
N LEU A 23 -21.56 16.73 -5.00
CA LEU A 23 -21.63 18.05 -5.63
C LEU A 23 -23.01 18.70 -5.48
N ARG A 24 -24.07 17.90 -5.34
CA ARG A 24 -25.45 18.39 -5.15
C ARG A 24 -25.79 18.68 -3.69
N GLN A 25 -25.33 17.85 -2.75
CA GLN A 25 -25.75 17.91 -1.35
C GLN A 25 -24.73 18.58 -0.42
N LEU A 26 -23.46 18.66 -0.83
CA LEU A 26 -22.34 19.19 -0.06
C LEU A 26 -21.56 20.25 -0.90
N PRO A 27 -22.20 21.38 -1.24
CA PRO A 27 -21.63 22.36 -2.18
C PRO A 27 -20.42 23.14 -1.64
N ASN A 28 -20.08 22.99 -0.36
CA ASN A 28 -18.93 23.65 0.28
C ASN A 28 -17.70 22.73 0.41
N GLU A 29 -17.83 21.47 -0.02
CA GLU A 29 -16.80 20.44 0.17
C GLU A 29 -15.95 20.25 -1.09
N GLU A 30 -14.62 20.28 -0.91
CA GLU A 30 -13.69 19.90 -1.97
C GLU A 30 -13.52 18.39 -2.04
N ILE A 31 -13.24 17.89 -3.25
CA ILE A 31 -13.15 16.47 -3.53
C ILE A 31 -11.78 16.16 -4.13
N VAL A 32 -11.16 15.06 -3.66
CA VAL A 32 -10.10 14.35 -4.36
C VAL A 32 -10.64 12.98 -4.73
N TYR A 33 -10.83 12.72 -6.02
CA TYR A 33 -11.30 11.43 -6.52
C TYR A 33 -10.16 10.65 -7.17
N ILE A 34 -10.08 9.34 -6.90
CA ILE A 34 -9.22 8.42 -7.62
C ILE A 34 -10.03 7.22 -8.14
N GLY A 35 -9.96 7.00 -9.45
CA GLY A 35 -10.54 5.85 -10.14
C GLY A 35 -9.46 4.91 -10.66
N ASP A 36 -9.42 3.66 -10.18
CA ASP A 36 -8.41 2.68 -10.59
C ASP A 36 -8.72 1.97 -11.92
N THR A 37 -9.02 2.75 -12.95
CA THR A 37 -9.51 2.25 -14.25
C THR A 37 -8.53 1.31 -14.97
N GLN A 38 -7.22 1.38 -14.69
CA GLN A 38 -6.24 0.46 -15.26
C GLN A 38 -6.40 -0.97 -14.74
N ARG A 39 -6.84 -1.14 -13.49
CA ARG A 39 -6.98 -2.44 -12.83
C ARG A 39 -8.44 -2.89 -12.70
N ALA A 40 -9.39 -2.02 -13.07
CA ALA A 40 -10.79 -2.38 -13.26
C ALA A 40 -11.00 -3.56 -14.24
N PRO A 41 -12.12 -4.29 -14.11
CA PRO A 41 -13.08 -4.24 -13.00
C PRO A 41 -12.57 -5.02 -11.78
N TYR A 42 -13.01 -4.63 -10.57
CA TYR A 42 -12.71 -5.37 -9.34
C TYR A 42 -13.62 -6.58 -9.11
N GLY A 43 -14.83 -6.57 -9.68
CA GLY A 43 -15.84 -7.63 -9.49
C GLY A 43 -15.38 -9.08 -9.67
N PRO A 44 -14.47 -9.41 -10.62
CA PRO A 44 -13.94 -10.77 -10.81
C PRO A 44 -12.57 -11.04 -10.14
N ARG A 45 -12.02 -10.08 -9.38
CA ARG A 45 -10.69 -10.21 -8.74
C ARG A 45 -10.76 -10.98 -7.41
N SER A 46 -9.62 -11.47 -6.93
CA SER A 46 -9.55 -12.08 -5.58
C SER A 46 -9.62 -11.02 -4.48
N ASN A 47 -9.98 -11.42 -3.26
CA ASN A 47 -10.04 -10.50 -2.12
C ASN A 47 -8.68 -9.87 -1.83
N GLU A 48 -7.60 -10.64 -1.92
CA GLU A 48 -6.23 -10.18 -1.68
C GLU A 48 -5.84 -9.09 -2.69
N GLN A 49 -6.18 -9.28 -3.97
CA GLN A 49 -5.95 -8.28 -5.02
C GLN A 49 -6.76 -7.01 -4.76
N ILE A 50 -8.05 -7.15 -4.40
CA ILE A 50 -8.93 -6.01 -4.12
C ILE A 50 -8.41 -5.22 -2.91
N THR A 51 -7.98 -5.89 -1.85
CA THR A 51 -7.38 -5.26 -0.67
C THR A 51 -6.11 -4.50 -1.04
N ALA A 52 -5.18 -5.12 -1.78
CA ALA A 52 -3.95 -4.47 -2.20
C ALA A 52 -4.21 -3.22 -3.05
N PHE A 53 -5.06 -3.33 -4.09
CA PHE A 53 -5.35 -2.18 -4.95
C PHE A 53 -6.08 -1.06 -4.20
N THR A 54 -6.93 -1.42 -3.24
CA THR A 54 -7.61 -0.44 -2.37
C THR A 54 -6.61 0.31 -1.52
N TRP A 55 -5.62 -0.37 -0.93
CA TRP A 55 -4.56 0.27 -0.15
C TRP A 55 -3.72 1.24 -0.97
N ASP A 56 -3.43 0.93 -2.24
CA ASP A 56 -2.73 1.88 -3.10
C ASP A 56 -3.53 3.17 -3.28
N MET A 57 -4.85 3.07 -3.50
CA MET A 57 -5.74 4.23 -3.59
C MET A 57 -5.84 5.00 -2.26
N VAL A 58 -5.92 4.29 -1.14
CA VAL A 58 -5.95 4.91 0.21
C VAL A 58 -4.66 5.70 0.44
N ASN A 59 -3.50 5.10 0.19
CA ASN A 59 -2.19 5.76 0.34
C ASN A 59 -2.07 6.99 -0.57
N PHE A 60 -2.55 6.89 -1.81
CA PHE A 60 -2.65 8.02 -2.72
C PHE A 60 -3.51 9.14 -2.13
N LEU A 61 -4.71 8.85 -1.63
CA LEU A 61 -5.59 9.85 -1.03
C LEU A 61 -4.99 10.50 0.22
N LEU A 62 -4.33 9.72 1.08
CA LEU A 62 -3.62 10.24 2.26
C LEU A 62 -2.52 11.22 1.85
N SER A 63 -1.79 10.95 0.76
CA SER A 63 -0.78 11.88 0.20
C SER A 63 -1.38 13.22 -0.25
N LYS A 64 -2.70 13.29 -0.48
CA LYS A 64 -3.42 14.52 -0.85
C LYS A 64 -4.03 15.26 0.35
N ASN A 65 -3.68 14.85 1.57
CA ASN A 65 -4.12 15.45 2.83
C ASN A 65 -5.65 15.54 2.96
N VAL A 66 -6.34 14.42 2.73
CA VAL A 66 -7.81 14.32 2.85
C VAL A 66 -8.25 14.26 4.33
N LYS A 67 -9.40 14.84 4.65
CA LYS A 67 -9.98 14.79 6.02
C LYS A 67 -10.88 13.58 6.28
N MET A 68 -11.33 12.92 5.23
CA MET A 68 -12.23 11.75 5.26
C MET A 68 -12.00 10.94 4.00
N ILE A 69 -12.17 9.61 4.08
CA ILE A 69 -12.15 8.73 2.91
C ILE A 69 -13.52 8.06 2.72
N VAL A 70 -14.04 8.14 1.49
CA VAL A 70 -15.28 7.52 1.05
C VAL A 70 -14.96 6.43 0.04
N PHE A 71 -15.36 5.20 0.37
CA PHE A 71 -15.30 4.06 -0.52
C PHE A 71 -16.49 4.12 -1.48
N ALA A 72 -16.30 4.77 -2.62
CA ALA A 72 -17.29 4.90 -3.68
C ALA A 72 -17.36 3.65 -4.58
N CYS A 73 -16.79 2.51 -4.16
CA CYS A 73 -16.95 1.21 -4.81
C CYS A 73 -17.61 0.21 -3.84
N ASN A 74 -18.70 -0.43 -4.27
CA ASN A 74 -19.34 -1.48 -3.46
C ASN A 74 -18.41 -2.68 -3.25
N THR A 75 -17.67 -3.07 -4.29
CA THR A 75 -16.72 -4.19 -4.22
C THR A 75 -15.59 -3.89 -3.23
N ALA A 76 -14.96 -2.71 -3.30
CA ALA A 76 -13.91 -2.33 -2.34
C ALA A 76 -14.47 -2.21 -0.92
N THR A 77 -15.67 -1.65 -0.76
CA THR A 77 -16.35 -1.58 0.55
C THR A 77 -16.57 -2.96 1.13
N ALA A 78 -17.01 -3.92 0.32
CA ALA A 78 -17.32 -5.27 0.78
C ALA A 78 -16.09 -6.05 1.29
N VAL A 79 -14.91 -5.75 0.74
CA VAL A 79 -13.69 -6.53 0.96
C VAL A 79 -12.75 -5.86 1.96
N ALA A 80 -12.51 -4.55 1.85
CA ALA A 80 -11.35 -3.91 2.47
C ALA A 80 -11.68 -2.82 3.50
N ILE A 81 -12.93 -2.39 3.64
CA ILE A 81 -13.26 -1.20 4.47
C ILE A 81 -12.93 -1.38 5.96
N GLU A 82 -13.14 -2.58 6.50
CA GLU A 82 -12.94 -2.85 7.93
C GLU A 82 -11.48 -2.72 8.33
N GLU A 83 -10.57 -3.25 7.51
CA GLU A 83 -9.12 -3.15 7.69
C GLU A 83 -8.65 -1.69 7.58
N VAL A 84 -9.09 -0.98 6.55
CA VAL A 84 -8.72 0.43 6.36
C VAL A 84 -9.26 1.32 7.47
N ARG A 85 -10.50 1.09 7.92
CA ARG A 85 -11.09 1.85 9.03
C ARG A 85 -10.35 1.59 10.35
N ALA A 86 -9.85 0.39 10.58
CA ALA A 86 -9.08 0.07 11.78
C ALA A 86 -7.68 0.72 11.79
N ALA A 87 -7.14 1.02 10.61
CA ALA A 87 -5.78 1.52 10.43
C ALA A 87 -5.66 3.05 10.32
N LEU A 88 -6.76 3.78 10.14
CA LEU A 88 -6.75 5.23 9.91
C LEU A 88 -7.43 6.02 11.03
N ASP A 89 -6.85 7.17 11.38
CA ASP A 89 -7.42 8.11 12.36
C ASP A 89 -8.50 9.03 11.78
N ILE A 90 -8.62 9.10 10.45
CA ILE A 90 -9.65 9.89 9.76
C ILE A 90 -10.92 9.07 9.55
N PRO A 91 -12.11 9.71 9.48
CA PRO A 91 -13.35 9.00 9.18
C PRO A 91 -13.29 8.24 7.85
N VAL A 92 -13.66 6.96 7.88
CA VAL A 92 -13.81 6.09 6.70
C VAL A 92 -15.25 5.63 6.60
N ILE A 93 -15.88 5.90 5.46
CA ILE A 93 -17.26 5.50 5.16
C ILE A 93 -17.32 4.76 3.82
N GLY A 94 -18.21 3.78 3.71
CA GLY A 94 -18.46 3.08 2.45
C GLY A 94 -19.94 2.99 2.13
N VAL A 95 -20.23 2.51 0.92
CA VAL A 95 -21.56 2.60 0.33
C VAL A 95 -22.56 1.51 0.77
N ILE A 96 -22.11 0.47 1.47
CA ILE A 96 -22.97 -0.67 1.85
C ILE A 96 -23.88 -0.34 3.04
N LEU A 97 -23.31 0.19 4.13
CA LEU A 97 -24.05 0.48 5.36
C LEU A 97 -25.19 1.52 5.18
N PRO A 98 -24.98 2.62 4.44
CA PRO A 98 -26.04 3.59 4.19
C PRO A 98 -27.19 2.99 3.35
N GLY A 99 -26.85 2.26 2.28
CA GLY A 99 -27.84 1.57 1.44
C GLY A 99 -28.64 0.50 2.21
N ALA A 100 -27.95 -0.30 3.04
CA ALA A 100 -28.59 -1.29 3.90
C ALA A 100 -29.54 -0.66 4.93
N SER A 101 -29.11 0.43 5.58
CA SER A 101 -29.93 1.13 6.58
C SER A 101 -31.18 1.75 5.94
N SER A 102 -31.05 2.36 4.75
CA SER A 102 -32.19 2.88 4.02
C SER A 102 -33.16 1.77 3.57
N ALA A 103 -32.65 0.60 3.18
CA ALA A 103 -33.51 -0.51 2.78
C ALA A 103 -34.35 -1.05 3.94
N ILE A 104 -33.75 -1.19 5.14
CA ILE A 104 -34.45 -1.58 6.36
C ILE A 104 -35.58 -0.60 6.68
N GLN A 105 -35.33 0.71 6.53
CA GLN A 105 -36.31 1.74 6.83
C GLN A 105 -37.49 1.78 5.84
N LYS A 106 -37.26 1.40 4.57
CA LYS A 106 -38.24 1.54 3.49
C LYS A 106 -39.02 0.25 3.18
N THR A 107 -38.50 -0.92 3.53
CA THR A 107 -39.23 -2.19 3.31
C THR A 107 -40.46 -2.29 4.21
N ILE A 108 -41.57 -2.76 3.64
CA ILE A 108 -42.84 -2.94 4.32
C ILE A 108 -43.04 -4.42 4.65
N ASN A 109 -42.81 -5.29 3.67
CA ASN A 109 -42.98 -6.74 3.80
C ASN A 109 -41.71 -7.47 4.28
N ARG A 110 -40.66 -6.72 4.59
CA ARG A 110 -39.35 -7.20 5.08
C ARG A 110 -38.60 -8.09 4.08
N LYS A 111 -38.90 -7.99 2.78
CA LYS A 111 -38.18 -8.71 1.72
C LYS A 111 -37.37 -7.71 0.88
N VAL A 112 -36.07 -7.71 1.13
CA VAL A 112 -35.11 -6.82 0.47
C VAL A 112 -34.33 -7.59 -0.58
N GLY A 113 -34.25 -7.02 -1.78
CA GLY A 113 -33.36 -7.46 -2.84
C GLY A 113 -32.07 -6.67 -2.86
N VAL A 114 -30.99 -7.29 -3.30
CA VAL A 114 -29.69 -6.64 -3.55
C VAL A 114 -29.21 -7.10 -4.91
N ILE A 115 -29.01 -6.17 -5.84
CA ILE A 115 -28.31 -6.43 -7.09
C ILE A 115 -26.92 -5.81 -7.02
N ALA A 116 -25.88 -6.58 -7.34
CA ALA A 116 -24.50 -6.10 -7.26
C ALA A 116 -23.55 -6.86 -8.20
N THR A 117 -22.25 -6.57 -8.11
CA THR A 117 -21.19 -7.35 -8.78
C THR A 117 -21.04 -8.72 -8.12
N GLN A 118 -20.42 -9.67 -8.83
CA GLN A 118 -20.20 -11.03 -8.30
C GLN A 118 -19.44 -11.03 -6.97
N ALA A 119 -18.32 -10.31 -6.85
CA ALA A 119 -17.58 -10.17 -5.60
C ALA A 119 -18.43 -9.59 -4.46
N THR A 120 -19.25 -8.57 -4.73
CA THR A 120 -20.13 -7.98 -3.71
C THR A 120 -21.17 -8.99 -3.22
N VAL A 121 -21.79 -9.74 -4.13
CA VAL A 121 -22.76 -10.79 -3.77
C VAL A 121 -22.09 -11.91 -2.98
N ASN A 122 -20.92 -12.39 -3.43
CA ASN A 122 -20.18 -13.46 -2.78
C ASN A 122 -19.71 -13.09 -1.36
N SER A 123 -19.41 -11.81 -1.11
CA SER A 123 -19.04 -11.32 0.23
C SER A 123 -20.17 -11.43 1.26
N ASP A 124 -21.41 -11.45 0.78
CA ASP A 124 -22.66 -11.44 1.55
C ASP A 124 -22.78 -10.26 2.55
N GLN A 125 -22.01 -9.19 2.34
CA GLN A 125 -21.92 -8.06 3.29
C GLN A 125 -23.25 -7.32 3.48
N TYR A 126 -24.01 -7.10 2.41
CA TYR A 126 -25.34 -6.50 2.53
C TYR A 126 -26.26 -7.33 3.45
N ARG A 127 -26.30 -8.67 3.29
CA ARG A 127 -27.09 -9.55 4.17
C ARG A 127 -26.63 -9.43 5.61
N LYS A 128 -25.32 -9.56 5.86
CA LYS A 128 -24.73 -9.47 7.20
C LYS A 128 -25.09 -8.17 7.91
N VAL A 129 -24.90 -7.03 7.23
CA VAL A 129 -25.22 -5.70 7.79
C VAL A 129 -26.71 -5.55 8.05
N ILE A 130 -27.56 -6.01 7.13
CA ILE A 130 -29.02 -5.93 7.28
C ILE A 130 -29.50 -6.79 8.46
N GLN A 131 -29.05 -8.04 8.52
CA GLN A 131 -29.46 -8.98 9.56
C GLN A 131 -28.94 -8.60 10.95
N LEU A 132 -27.77 -7.96 11.04
CA LEU A 132 -27.23 -7.42 12.28
C LEU A 132 -28.15 -6.31 12.86
N LYS A 133 -28.70 -5.45 11.99
CA LYS A 133 -29.58 -4.35 12.41
C LYS A 133 -31.05 -4.77 12.55
N SER A 134 -31.49 -5.73 11.75
CA SER A 134 -32.86 -6.23 11.74
C SER A 134 -32.90 -7.68 11.26
N SER A 135 -32.83 -8.61 12.21
CA SER A 135 -32.84 -10.06 11.94
C SER A 135 -34.09 -10.58 11.24
N SER A 136 -35.19 -9.83 11.26
CA SER A 136 -36.46 -10.21 10.62
C SER A 136 -36.54 -9.92 9.11
N VAL A 137 -35.52 -9.29 8.52
CA VAL A 137 -35.51 -8.95 7.08
C VAL A 137 -34.91 -10.12 6.28
N ASP A 138 -35.67 -10.61 5.30
CA ASP A 138 -35.25 -11.59 4.32
C ASP A 138 -34.51 -10.89 3.18
N VAL A 139 -33.25 -11.26 2.96
CA VAL A 139 -32.38 -10.65 1.95
C VAL A 139 -32.15 -11.64 0.81
N ARG A 140 -32.43 -11.20 -0.42
CA ARG A 140 -32.13 -11.93 -1.67
C ARG A 140 -31.07 -11.17 -2.47
N SER A 141 -29.90 -11.78 -2.66
CA SER A 141 -28.80 -11.18 -3.42
C SER A 141 -28.73 -11.79 -4.82
N LEU A 142 -28.52 -10.96 -5.83
CA LEU A 142 -28.40 -11.36 -7.23
C LEU A 142 -27.19 -10.65 -7.86
N ALA A 143 -26.31 -11.43 -8.49
CA ALA A 143 -25.17 -10.88 -9.24
C ALA A 143 -25.63 -10.50 -10.65
N CYS A 144 -25.25 -9.31 -11.11
CA CYS A 144 -25.59 -8.80 -12.45
C CYS A 144 -24.31 -8.40 -13.21
N PRO A 145 -23.46 -9.36 -13.62
CA PRO A 145 -22.13 -9.08 -14.19
C PRO A 145 -22.18 -8.24 -15.48
N GLU A 146 -23.25 -8.36 -16.26
CA GLU A 146 -23.39 -7.67 -17.56
C GLU A 146 -23.80 -6.19 -17.42
N PHE A 147 -24.29 -5.75 -16.26
CA PHE A 147 -24.77 -4.38 -16.09
C PHE A 147 -23.65 -3.34 -16.14
N VAL A 148 -22.46 -3.66 -15.64
CA VAL A 148 -21.32 -2.72 -15.66
C VAL A 148 -20.82 -2.48 -17.09
N PRO A 149 -20.48 -3.51 -17.89
CA PRO A 149 -20.10 -3.32 -19.30
C PRO A 149 -21.15 -2.57 -20.11
N LEU A 150 -22.43 -2.89 -19.88
CA LEU A 150 -23.56 -2.24 -20.56
C LEU A 150 -23.64 -0.73 -20.28
N VAL A 151 -23.39 -0.32 -19.04
CA VAL A 151 -23.39 1.10 -18.66
C VAL A 151 -22.18 1.83 -19.23
N GLU A 152 -21.00 1.22 -19.18
CA GLU A 152 -19.76 1.84 -19.67
C GLU A 152 -19.71 1.97 -21.20
N SER A 153 -20.36 1.05 -21.94
CA SER A 153 -20.51 1.13 -23.39
C SER A 153 -21.55 2.16 -23.86
N ASN A 154 -22.22 2.86 -22.93
CA ASN A 154 -23.38 3.73 -23.18
C ASN A 154 -24.60 3.00 -23.77
N GLY A 155 -24.73 1.70 -23.52
CA GLY A 155 -25.89 0.92 -23.95
C GLY A 155 -27.13 1.12 -23.10
N ALA A 156 -27.13 1.97 -22.07
CA ALA A 156 -28.18 2.03 -21.04
C ALA A 156 -29.62 2.27 -21.56
N ASP A 157 -29.80 2.82 -22.77
CA ASP A 157 -31.10 3.03 -23.40
C ASP A 157 -31.37 2.08 -24.60
N SER A 158 -30.45 1.16 -24.91
CA SER A 158 -30.56 0.24 -26.06
C SER A 158 -31.62 -0.86 -25.82
N GLU A 159 -32.08 -1.50 -26.90
CA GLU A 159 -32.94 -2.69 -26.77
C GLU A 159 -32.19 -3.84 -26.09
N GLU A 160 -30.89 -3.99 -26.36
CA GLU A 160 -30.00 -4.95 -25.69
C GLU A 160 -29.99 -4.73 -24.17
N ALA A 161 -29.93 -3.48 -23.70
CA ALA A 161 -30.00 -3.18 -22.27
C ALA A 161 -31.32 -3.63 -21.64
N LYS A 162 -32.44 -3.47 -22.36
CA LYS A 162 -33.76 -3.88 -21.85
C LYS A 162 -33.81 -5.40 -21.69
N GLU A 163 -33.32 -6.15 -22.67
CA GLU A 163 -33.28 -7.62 -22.63
C GLU A 163 -32.39 -8.14 -21.49
N ILE A 164 -31.17 -7.60 -21.37
CA ILE A 164 -30.22 -7.98 -20.31
C ILE A 164 -30.79 -7.68 -18.92
N VAL A 165 -31.37 -6.49 -18.72
CA VAL A 165 -31.98 -6.11 -17.43
C VAL A 165 -33.19 -7.00 -17.10
N ALA A 166 -34.06 -7.27 -18.07
CA ALA A 166 -35.25 -8.10 -17.88
C ALA A 166 -34.88 -9.54 -17.51
N GLU A 167 -33.96 -10.17 -18.24
CA GLU A 167 -33.57 -11.56 -17.95
C GLU A 167 -32.83 -11.66 -16.61
N ALA A 168 -31.94 -10.72 -16.29
CA ALA A 168 -31.24 -10.72 -15.00
C ALA A 168 -32.24 -10.62 -13.83
N LEU A 169 -33.20 -9.69 -13.88
CA LEU A 169 -34.10 -9.40 -12.76
C LEU A 169 -35.29 -10.37 -12.63
N LYS A 170 -35.49 -11.26 -13.59
CA LYS A 170 -36.61 -12.23 -13.62
C LYS A 170 -36.80 -13.02 -12.33
N THR A 171 -35.72 -13.35 -11.64
CA THR A 171 -35.75 -14.11 -10.37
C THR A 171 -36.11 -13.24 -9.15
N MET A 172 -36.09 -11.91 -9.30
CA MET A 172 -36.36 -10.92 -8.25
C MET A 172 -37.76 -10.31 -8.35
N VAL A 173 -38.32 -10.21 -9.56
CA VAL A 173 -39.65 -9.63 -9.79
C VAL A 173 -40.72 -10.35 -8.95
N GLY A 174 -41.51 -9.58 -8.21
CA GLY A 174 -42.56 -10.09 -7.31
C GLY A 174 -42.05 -10.81 -6.05
N LYS A 175 -40.73 -10.85 -5.80
CA LYS A 175 -40.14 -11.49 -4.61
C LYS A 175 -39.70 -10.53 -3.52
N VAL A 176 -39.55 -9.24 -3.84
CA VAL A 176 -39.05 -8.19 -2.94
C VAL A 176 -39.88 -6.92 -3.11
N ASP A 177 -39.99 -6.09 -2.07
CA ASP A 177 -40.62 -4.75 -2.17
C ASP A 177 -39.61 -3.60 -2.19
N THR A 178 -38.34 -3.92 -1.90
CA THR A 178 -37.25 -2.95 -1.83
C THR A 178 -36.04 -3.57 -2.50
N LEU A 179 -35.38 -2.84 -3.39
CA LEU A 179 -34.22 -3.32 -4.14
C LEU A 179 -33.05 -2.35 -4.00
N ILE A 180 -31.93 -2.82 -3.47
CA ILE A 180 -30.69 -2.07 -3.36
C ILE A 180 -29.91 -2.14 -4.67
N LEU A 181 -29.55 -0.98 -5.22
CA LEU A 181 -28.62 -0.82 -6.33
C LEU A 181 -27.17 -0.90 -5.80
N GLY A 182 -26.73 -2.11 -5.45
CA GLY A 182 -25.45 -2.42 -4.81
C GLY A 182 -24.23 -2.34 -5.73
N CYS A 183 -24.29 -1.51 -6.76
CA CYS A 183 -23.16 -1.17 -7.64
C CYS A 183 -23.34 0.28 -8.09
N THR A 184 -22.24 1.02 -8.19
CA THR A 184 -22.23 2.45 -8.50
C THR A 184 -22.67 2.79 -9.91
N HIS A 185 -22.66 1.83 -10.83
CA HIS A 185 -23.16 2.01 -12.19
C HIS A 185 -24.69 1.90 -12.28
N TYR A 186 -25.33 1.16 -11.38
CA TYR A 186 -26.74 0.79 -11.51
C TYR A 186 -27.74 1.95 -11.39
N PRO A 187 -27.45 3.08 -10.71
CA PRO A 187 -28.27 4.28 -10.81
C PRO A 187 -28.50 4.78 -12.25
N LEU A 188 -27.60 4.48 -13.19
CA LEU A 188 -27.75 4.84 -14.60
C LEU A 188 -28.76 3.93 -15.33
N LEU A 189 -28.97 2.71 -14.84
CA LEU A 189 -30.01 1.78 -15.32
C LEU A 189 -31.33 1.91 -14.55
N ARG A 190 -31.45 2.87 -13.63
CA ARG A 190 -32.60 3.00 -12.70
C ARG A 190 -33.94 2.95 -13.41
N LYS A 191 -34.09 3.61 -14.56
CA LYS A 191 -35.35 3.63 -15.32
C LYS A 191 -35.74 2.24 -15.82
N LEU A 192 -34.79 1.49 -16.39
CA LEU A 192 -35.02 0.12 -16.85
C LEU A 192 -35.31 -0.82 -15.69
N ILE A 193 -34.48 -0.76 -14.64
CA ILE A 193 -34.66 -1.58 -13.43
C ILE A 193 -36.04 -1.31 -12.80
N GLN A 194 -36.46 -0.05 -12.68
CA GLN A 194 -37.79 0.29 -12.13
C GLN A 194 -38.91 -0.26 -13.00
N LYS A 195 -38.77 -0.17 -14.32
CA LYS A 195 -39.77 -0.69 -15.26
C LYS A 195 -39.96 -2.20 -15.08
N GLU A 196 -38.87 -2.96 -14.99
CA GLU A 196 -38.91 -4.41 -14.83
C GLU A 196 -39.38 -4.86 -13.43
N MET A 197 -38.96 -4.16 -12.38
CA MET A 197 -39.36 -4.49 -11.00
C MET A 197 -40.80 -4.06 -10.67
N GLY A 198 -41.36 -3.11 -11.43
CA GLY A 198 -42.68 -2.53 -11.20
C GLY A 198 -42.65 -1.30 -10.29
N PRO A 199 -43.73 -0.49 -10.29
CA PRO A 199 -43.78 0.79 -9.58
C PRO A 199 -43.80 0.66 -8.05
N ASP A 200 -44.21 -0.49 -7.52
CA ASP A 200 -44.34 -0.72 -6.08
C ASP A 200 -42.99 -1.02 -5.40
N VAL A 201 -41.96 -1.39 -6.17
CA VAL A 201 -40.64 -1.71 -5.62
C VAL A 201 -39.82 -0.44 -5.40
N GLN A 202 -39.39 -0.24 -4.15
CA GLN A 202 -38.57 0.90 -3.74
C GLN A 202 -37.09 0.67 -4.12
N LEU A 203 -36.58 1.43 -5.09
CA LEU A 203 -35.17 1.36 -5.49
C LEU A 203 -34.27 2.26 -4.61
N ILE A 204 -33.29 1.65 -3.95
CA ILE A 204 -32.32 2.33 -3.07
C ILE A 204 -31.03 2.61 -3.83
N ASP A 205 -30.64 3.87 -3.90
CA ASP A 205 -29.35 4.30 -4.43
C ASP A 205 -28.35 4.43 -3.27
N SER A 206 -27.44 3.44 -3.16
CA SER A 206 -26.42 3.41 -2.12
C SER A 206 -25.54 4.66 -2.13
N GLY A 207 -25.26 5.26 -3.29
CA GLY A 207 -24.45 6.47 -3.40
C GLY A 207 -25.14 7.69 -2.78
N SER A 208 -26.41 7.92 -3.12
CA SER A 208 -27.18 9.04 -2.58
C SER A 208 -27.38 8.94 -1.06
N GLU A 209 -27.64 7.73 -0.54
CA GLU A 209 -27.77 7.49 0.91
C GLU A 209 -26.42 7.69 1.63
N THR A 210 -25.29 7.34 0.99
CA THR A 210 -23.95 7.58 1.57
C THR A 210 -23.66 9.06 1.80
N VAL A 211 -24.08 9.93 0.88
CA VAL A 211 -23.83 11.37 1.03
C VAL A 211 -24.56 11.98 2.22
N ARG A 212 -25.74 11.43 2.59
CA ARG A 212 -26.45 11.84 3.81
C ARG A 212 -25.65 11.50 5.06
N ASP A 213 -25.09 10.30 5.11
CA ASP A 213 -24.25 9.85 6.22
C ASP A 213 -22.94 10.64 6.30
N ILE A 214 -22.35 11.03 5.15
CA ILE A 214 -21.20 11.95 5.12
C ILE A 214 -21.54 13.26 5.83
N THR A 215 -22.69 13.88 5.53
CA THR A 215 -23.12 15.12 6.19
C THR A 215 -23.20 14.97 7.71
N VAL A 216 -23.74 13.84 8.20
CA VAL A 216 -23.83 13.56 9.64
C VAL A 216 -22.44 13.46 10.26
N LEU A 217 -21.51 12.76 9.62
CA LEU A 217 -20.14 12.60 10.12
C LEU A 217 -19.35 13.92 10.10
N LEU A 218 -19.47 14.73 9.04
CA LEU A 218 -18.80 16.03 8.96
C LEU A 218 -19.22 16.93 10.13
N ASN A 219 -20.53 16.98 10.42
CA ASN A 219 -21.07 17.76 11.53
C ASN A 219 -20.64 17.20 12.89
N TYR A 220 -20.65 15.87 13.05
CA TYR A 220 -20.29 15.23 14.32
C TYR A 220 -18.82 15.47 14.70
N PHE A 221 -17.92 15.43 13.71
CA PHE A 221 -16.49 15.67 13.91
C PHE A 221 -16.08 17.14 13.79
N ASP A 222 -17.02 18.07 13.53
CA ASP A 222 -16.77 19.51 13.31
C ASP A 222 -15.72 19.81 12.21
N ILE A 223 -15.74 18.99 11.16
CA ILE A 223 -14.80 19.06 10.03
C ILE A 223 -15.47 19.57 8.75
N ASN A 224 -16.56 20.31 8.84
CA ASN A 224 -17.21 20.93 7.69
C ASN A 224 -16.28 21.94 6.98
N GLY A 225 -16.34 21.97 5.64
CA GLY A 225 -15.70 22.98 4.82
C GLY A 225 -16.41 24.33 4.92
N GLU A 226 -15.63 25.41 4.80
CA GLU A 226 -16.16 26.77 4.77
C GLU A 226 -16.80 27.10 3.42
N GLU A 227 -17.78 28.01 3.45
CA GLU A 227 -18.32 28.59 2.23
C GLU A 227 -17.23 29.40 1.52
N ARG A 228 -16.90 29.00 0.28
CA ARG A 228 -15.81 29.58 -0.51
C ARG A 228 -16.32 29.96 -1.91
N GLN A 229 -15.76 31.03 -2.47
CA GLN A 229 -16.13 31.51 -3.81
C GLN A 229 -15.77 30.52 -4.92
N SER A 230 -14.72 29.71 -4.70
CA SER A 230 -14.28 28.69 -5.65
C SER A 230 -13.79 27.45 -4.92
N LEU A 231 -14.23 26.27 -5.40
CA LEU A 231 -13.75 24.97 -4.95
C LEU A 231 -12.91 24.31 -6.05
N HIS A 232 -11.81 23.68 -5.66
CA HIS A 232 -10.89 22.99 -6.56
C HIS A 232 -11.01 21.48 -6.39
N HIS A 233 -11.99 20.89 -7.07
CA HIS A 233 -12.11 19.43 -7.14
C HIS A 233 -11.01 18.83 -8.02
N ARG A 234 -10.38 17.75 -7.58
CA ARG A 234 -9.29 17.06 -8.28
C ARG A 234 -9.69 15.63 -8.60
N PHE A 235 -9.54 15.23 -9.85
CA PHE A 235 -9.93 13.91 -10.34
C PHE A 235 -8.74 13.20 -10.94
N TYR A 236 -8.51 11.97 -10.49
CA TYR A 236 -7.39 11.15 -10.89
C TYR A 236 -7.86 9.81 -11.42
N THR A 237 -7.12 9.24 -12.36
CA THR A 237 -7.38 7.92 -12.94
C THR A 237 -6.07 7.19 -13.23
N THR A 238 -6.02 5.87 -13.03
CA THR A 238 -4.83 5.07 -13.40
C THR A 238 -4.78 4.68 -14.86
N GLY A 239 -5.91 4.69 -15.55
CA GLY A 239 -6.00 4.45 -16.99
C GLY A 239 -5.78 5.73 -17.80
N ARG A 240 -6.29 5.74 -19.03
CA ARG A 240 -6.22 6.91 -19.92
C ARG A 240 -7.13 8.03 -19.43
N ALA A 241 -6.58 9.23 -19.27
CA ALA A 241 -7.32 10.38 -18.79
C ALA A 241 -8.44 10.81 -19.75
N GLU A 242 -8.23 10.68 -21.06
CA GLU A 242 -9.22 11.09 -22.07
C GLU A 242 -10.49 10.22 -22.01
N ASP A 243 -10.33 8.92 -21.80
CA ASP A 243 -11.45 7.97 -21.72
C ASP A 243 -12.29 8.25 -20.46
N PHE A 244 -11.61 8.50 -19.33
CA PHE A 244 -12.26 8.92 -18.09
C PHE A 244 -13.01 10.25 -18.27
N GLN A 245 -12.37 11.25 -18.89
CA GLN A 245 -12.97 12.56 -19.13
C GLN A 245 -14.23 12.46 -19.99
N SER A 246 -14.20 11.65 -21.05
CA SER A 246 -15.35 11.41 -21.92
C SER A 246 -16.55 10.84 -21.17
N ILE A 247 -16.32 9.89 -20.25
CA ILE A 247 -17.38 9.32 -19.41
C ILE A 247 -17.88 10.36 -18.40
N ALA A 248 -16.98 11.09 -17.75
CA ALA A 248 -17.34 12.07 -16.75
C ALA A 248 -18.16 13.23 -17.32
N ASP A 249 -17.80 13.75 -18.50
CA ASP A 249 -18.55 14.79 -19.18
C ASP A 249 -19.98 14.34 -19.51
N ARG A 250 -20.19 13.07 -19.83
CA ARG A 250 -21.54 12.51 -20.06
C ARG A 250 -22.35 12.40 -18.78
N TRP A 251 -21.73 11.99 -17.66
CA TRP A 251 -22.45 11.65 -16.43
C TRP A 251 -22.66 12.84 -15.48
N LEU A 252 -21.71 13.79 -15.48
CA LEU A 252 -21.74 14.98 -14.65
C LEU A 252 -22.12 16.24 -15.44
N GLY A 253 -21.84 16.26 -16.75
CA GLY A 253 -22.01 17.40 -17.65
C GLY A 253 -20.64 17.97 -18.09
N SER A 254 -20.54 18.36 -19.36
CA SER A 254 -19.28 18.79 -19.99
C SER A 254 -18.60 19.96 -19.28
N GLY A 255 -17.29 19.84 -19.08
CA GLY A 255 -16.44 20.92 -18.55
C GLY A 255 -16.56 21.15 -17.05
N LYS A 256 -17.29 20.29 -16.32
CA LYS A 256 -17.39 20.39 -14.86
C LYS A 256 -16.17 19.87 -14.12
N ILE A 257 -15.43 18.95 -14.73
CA ILE A 257 -14.25 18.34 -14.10
C ILE A 257 -13.11 18.22 -15.11
N THR A 258 -11.89 18.08 -14.60
CA THR A 258 -10.72 17.72 -15.39
C THR A 258 -10.02 16.54 -14.73
N ALA A 259 -9.99 15.40 -15.42
CA ALA A 259 -9.30 14.20 -14.96
C ALA A 259 -7.83 14.21 -15.36
N GLN A 260 -6.97 13.73 -14.46
CA GLN A 260 -5.53 13.59 -14.66
C GLN A 260 -5.13 12.13 -14.52
N HIS A 261 -4.22 11.66 -15.36
CA HIS A 261 -3.60 10.36 -15.17
C HIS A 261 -2.68 10.40 -13.94
N THR A 262 -2.67 9.32 -13.15
CA THR A 262 -1.72 9.11 -12.06
C THR A 262 -1.35 7.64 -11.97
N GLU A 263 -0.14 7.35 -11.52
CA GLU A 263 0.24 6.01 -11.10
C GLU A 263 -0.08 5.82 -9.62
N LEU A 264 -0.72 4.70 -9.27
CA LEU A 264 -1.04 4.35 -7.88
C LEU A 264 0.12 3.65 -7.16
N SER A 265 1.08 3.13 -7.93
CA SER A 265 2.36 2.71 -7.39
C SER A 265 3.19 3.96 -7.09
N ALA A 266 3.05 4.50 -5.89
CA ALA A 266 4.27 4.89 -5.22
C ALA A 266 4.98 3.56 -4.88
N GLU A 267 5.79 3.02 -5.80
CA GLU A 267 6.84 2.09 -5.38
C GLU A 267 7.55 2.79 -4.23
N LYS A 268 7.42 2.26 -3.00
CA LYS A 268 8.05 2.87 -1.84
C LYS A 268 9.54 2.80 -2.09
N THR A 269 10.10 3.92 -2.51
CA THR A 269 11.49 3.98 -2.94
C THR A 269 12.30 4.46 -1.76
N LEU A 270 13.31 3.70 -1.38
CA LEU A 270 14.34 4.12 -0.44
C LEU A 270 15.66 4.23 -1.18
N LEU A 271 16.43 5.26 -0.83
CA LEU A 271 17.81 5.40 -1.27
C LEU A 271 18.72 4.72 -0.24
N ILE A 272 19.60 3.83 -0.69
CA ILE A 272 20.67 3.30 0.14
C ILE A 272 22.00 4.00 -0.17
N ALA A 273 22.67 4.49 0.88
CA ALA A 273 23.95 5.21 0.78
C ALA A 273 25.14 4.24 0.59
N THR A 274 25.11 3.45 -0.50
CA THR A 274 26.23 2.58 -0.88
C THR A 274 26.44 2.53 -2.39
N ARG A 275 27.70 2.41 -2.81
CA ARG A 275 28.12 2.08 -4.18
C ARG A 275 28.56 0.62 -4.33
N ASN A 276 28.56 -0.17 -3.26
CA ASN A 276 29.00 -1.57 -3.32
C ASN A 276 27.92 -2.45 -3.98
N ASP A 277 28.31 -3.21 -5.01
CA ASP A 277 27.39 -4.04 -5.79
C ASP A 277 26.84 -5.23 -4.99
N GLY A 278 27.69 -5.88 -4.17
CA GLY A 278 27.28 -6.99 -3.30
C GLY A 278 26.21 -6.55 -2.29
N LYS A 279 26.48 -5.45 -1.58
CA LYS A 279 25.50 -4.83 -0.65
C LYS A 279 24.23 -4.43 -1.38
N THR A 280 24.35 -3.76 -2.54
CA THR A 280 23.19 -3.33 -3.33
C THR A 280 22.31 -4.53 -3.70
N ALA A 281 22.90 -5.62 -4.19
CA ALA A 281 22.16 -6.81 -4.59
C ALA A 281 21.45 -7.45 -3.39
N GLU A 282 22.11 -7.51 -2.23
CA GLU A 282 21.53 -8.03 -0.99
C GLU A 282 20.35 -7.18 -0.52
N PHE A 283 20.51 -5.86 -0.41
CA PHE A 283 19.43 -4.95 0.02
C PHE A 283 18.26 -4.90 -0.97
N LYS A 284 18.53 -4.89 -2.29
CA LYS A 284 17.45 -4.96 -3.30
C LYS A 284 16.59 -6.21 -3.12
N ARG A 285 17.20 -7.35 -2.79
CA ARG A 285 16.47 -8.59 -2.53
C ARG A 285 15.68 -8.49 -1.22
N LEU A 286 16.35 -8.09 -0.14
CA LEU A 286 15.74 -8.04 1.20
C LEU A 286 14.56 -7.06 1.28
N PHE A 287 14.72 -5.82 0.80
CA PHE A 287 13.66 -4.80 0.85
C PHE A 287 12.48 -5.09 -0.09
N LYS A 288 12.71 -5.87 -1.17
CA LYS A 288 11.65 -6.28 -2.08
C LYS A 288 10.59 -7.14 -1.39
N GLU A 289 10.98 -7.95 -0.40
CA GLU A 289 10.03 -8.74 0.41
C GLU A 289 9.05 -7.86 1.18
N PHE A 290 9.45 -6.62 1.48
CA PHE A 290 8.63 -5.62 2.18
C PHE A 290 7.91 -4.63 1.23
N GLY A 291 7.96 -4.87 -0.08
CA GLY A 291 7.32 -4.02 -1.08
C GLY A 291 8.04 -2.69 -1.35
N TYR A 292 9.33 -2.59 -1.01
CA TYR A 292 10.16 -1.42 -1.31
C TYR A 292 11.04 -1.66 -2.55
N LYS A 293 11.26 -0.59 -3.31
CA LYS A 293 12.28 -0.52 -4.35
C LYS A 293 13.49 0.24 -3.83
N ILE A 294 14.69 -0.27 -4.09
CA ILE A 294 15.93 0.33 -3.63
C ILE A 294 16.66 1.00 -4.79
N LYS A 295 16.90 2.30 -4.64
CA LYS A 295 17.92 3.05 -5.41
C LYS A 295 19.22 3.07 -4.62
N ASN A 296 20.35 3.23 -5.29
CA ASN A 296 21.66 3.34 -4.64
C ASN A 296 22.44 4.55 -5.16
N LEU A 297 23.64 4.80 -4.62
CA LEU A 297 24.43 5.96 -5.04
C LEU A 297 24.95 5.87 -6.49
N LYS A 298 24.95 4.69 -7.13
CA LYS A 298 25.28 4.58 -8.56
C LYS A 298 24.19 5.16 -9.46
N ASP A 299 22.95 5.21 -8.98
CA ASP A 299 21.85 5.87 -9.69
C ASP A 299 21.98 7.42 -9.69
N TYR A 300 22.89 7.96 -8.88
CA TYR A 300 23.15 9.39 -8.68
C TYR A 300 24.66 9.69 -8.74
N PRO A 301 25.26 9.69 -9.95
CA PRO A 301 26.70 9.87 -10.13
C PRO A 301 27.23 11.24 -9.65
N GLU A 302 26.35 12.23 -9.49
CA GLU A 302 26.65 13.56 -8.98
C GLU A 302 26.82 13.63 -7.45
N LEU A 303 26.33 12.64 -6.72
CA LEU A 303 26.45 12.63 -5.25
C LEU A 303 27.89 12.30 -4.82
N PRO A 304 28.44 13.02 -3.83
CA PRO A 304 29.79 12.81 -3.35
C PRO A 304 29.93 11.46 -2.65
N ASP A 305 31.14 10.91 -2.66
CA ASP A 305 31.49 9.82 -1.76
C ASP A 305 31.62 10.35 -0.33
N ILE A 306 31.01 9.65 0.61
CA ILE A 306 31.05 10.03 2.03
C ILE A 306 32.24 9.35 2.70
N ALA A 307 33.10 10.14 3.34
CA ALA A 307 34.25 9.63 4.05
C ALA A 307 33.84 8.92 5.35
N GLU A 308 34.17 7.63 5.47
CA GLU A 308 33.95 6.82 6.68
C GLU A 308 35.05 7.08 7.72
N THR A 309 34.96 8.23 8.38
CA THR A 309 35.91 8.69 9.41
C THR A 309 35.50 8.33 10.84
N GLY A 310 34.35 7.68 11.03
CA GLY A 310 33.86 7.23 12.31
C GLY A 310 34.71 6.11 12.91
N MET A 311 34.67 6.00 14.23
CA MET A 311 35.35 4.96 15.01
C MET A 311 34.38 3.83 15.41
N THR A 312 33.08 4.00 15.18
CA THR A 312 32.05 2.97 15.39
C THR A 312 31.24 2.73 14.11
N PHE A 313 30.57 1.57 14.03
CA PHE A 313 29.68 1.25 12.92
C PHE A 313 28.51 2.24 12.81
N GLU A 314 27.93 2.65 13.95
CA GLU A 314 26.86 3.65 13.97
C GLU A 314 27.34 5.00 13.43
N GLU A 315 28.50 5.49 13.85
CA GLU A 315 29.04 6.77 13.37
C GLU A 315 29.21 6.77 11.84
N ASN A 316 29.77 5.69 11.28
CA ASN A 316 29.93 5.56 9.82
C ASN A 316 28.59 5.45 9.10
N ALA A 317 27.65 4.67 9.64
CA ALA A 317 26.32 4.51 9.05
C ALA A 317 25.54 5.84 9.07
N ARG A 318 25.64 6.63 10.15
CA ARG A 318 25.07 7.98 10.26
C ARG A 318 25.70 8.95 9.29
N LEU A 319 27.04 9.01 9.21
CA LEU A 319 27.73 9.88 8.24
C LEU A 319 27.21 9.63 6.83
N LYS A 320 27.07 8.36 6.43
CA LYS A 320 26.52 7.97 5.12
C LYS A 320 25.06 8.38 4.94
N ALA A 321 24.20 8.06 5.90
CA ALA A 321 22.76 8.29 5.78
C ALA A 321 22.42 9.79 5.84
N GLU A 322 22.90 10.49 6.86
CA GLU A 322 22.48 11.85 7.20
C GLU A 322 23.01 12.86 6.16
N GLN A 323 24.26 12.71 5.70
CA GLN A 323 24.81 13.63 4.69
C GLN A 323 24.11 13.47 3.34
N ILE A 324 23.85 12.24 2.89
CA ILE A 324 23.13 12.01 1.64
C ILE A 324 21.66 12.42 1.77
N ALA A 325 21.04 12.22 2.94
CA ALA A 325 19.68 12.70 3.20
C ALA A 325 19.62 14.23 3.09
N GLU A 326 20.58 14.94 3.71
CA GLU A 326 20.66 16.41 3.65
C GLU A 326 20.80 16.93 2.21
N ILE A 327 21.58 16.24 1.37
CA ILE A 327 21.78 16.63 -0.04
C ILE A 327 20.53 16.34 -0.89
N THR A 328 19.90 15.19 -0.68
CA THR A 328 18.82 14.71 -1.57
C THR A 328 17.42 15.16 -1.14
N GLY A 329 17.22 15.47 0.14
CA GLY A 329 15.89 15.71 0.69
C GLY A 329 15.03 14.45 0.80
N GLU A 330 15.62 13.26 0.63
CA GLU A 330 14.92 11.97 0.64
C GLU A 330 15.20 11.18 1.94
N VAL A 331 14.43 10.12 2.18
CA VAL A 331 14.75 9.14 3.23
C VAL A 331 15.89 8.25 2.73
N VAL A 332 16.98 8.23 3.50
CA VAL A 332 18.20 7.50 3.14
C VAL A 332 18.52 6.46 4.20
N ILE A 333 18.86 5.25 3.75
CA ILE A 333 19.38 4.18 4.60
C ILE A 333 20.90 4.15 4.47
N GLY A 334 21.61 4.37 5.57
CA GLY A 334 23.03 4.08 5.73
C GLY A 334 23.24 2.69 6.29
N ASP A 335 24.28 2.00 5.81
CA ASP A 335 24.73 0.70 6.29
C ASP A 335 26.21 0.76 6.59
N ASP A 336 26.60 0.36 7.80
CA ASP A 336 27.97 -0.05 8.09
C ASP A 336 27.97 -1.47 8.66
N SER A 337 28.85 -2.32 8.12
CA SER A 337 28.95 -3.70 8.56
C SER A 337 30.40 -4.17 8.50
N GLY A 338 30.77 -5.04 9.42
CA GLY A 338 32.12 -5.57 9.51
C GLY A 338 32.19 -6.86 10.31
N LEU A 339 33.29 -7.58 10.12
CA LEU A 339 33.62 -8.79 10.87
C LEU A 339 34.43 -8.40 12.10
N CYS A 340 33.99 -8.84 13.27
CA CYS A 340 34.67 -8.63 14.54
C CYS A 340 35.19 -9.98 15.04
N VAL A 341 36.52 -10.12 15.19
CA VAL A 341 37.13 -11.36 15.68
C VAL A 341 37.61 -11.17 17.12
N ASP A 342 37.11 -12.02 18.02
CA ASP A 342 37.23 -11.78 19.47
C ASP A 342 38.68 -11.78 19.94
N VAL A 343 39.48 -12.73 19.46
CA VAL A 343 40.90 -12.86 19.86
C VAL A 343 41.78 -11.72 19.34
N LEU A 344 41.32 -11.00 18.31
CA LEU A 344 41.98 -9.81 17.77
C LEU A 344 41.42 -8.52 18.39
N GLY A 345 40.65 -8.62 19.47
CA GLY A 345 40.04 -7.46 20.12
C GLY A 345 38.99 -6.76 19.26
N GLY A 346 38.31 -7.51 18.39
CA GLY A 346 37.28 -6.99 17.47
C GLY A 346 37.80 -6.55 16.10
N LEU A 347 39.10 -6.65 15.82
CA LEU A 347 39.62 -6.46 14.47
C LEU A 347 39.15 -7.59 13.53
N PRO A 348 38.87 -7.33 12.25
CA PRO A 348 39.04 -6.05 11.54
C PRO A 348 37.99 -4.96 11.84
N GLY A 349 36.80 -5.30 12.37
CA GLY A 349 35.82 -4.33 12.85
C GLY A 349 35.39 -3.32 11.78
N VAL A 350 35.34 -2.02 12.14
CA VAL A 350 35.02 -0.92 11.22
C VAL A 350 35.98 -0.80 10.03
N TRP A 351 37.16 -1.43 10.10
CA TRP A 351 38.14 -1.46 9.00
C TRP A 351 37.97 -2.66 8.07
N SER A 352 36.90 -3.44 8.20
CA SER A 352 36.68 -4.69 7.44
C SER A 352 36.87 -4.57 5.92
N HIS A 353 36.42 -3.48 5.29
CA HIS A 353 36.59 -3.30 3.84
C HIS A 353 38.03 -2.92 3.43
N ARG A 354 38.83 -2.43 4.37
CA ARG A 354 40.17 -1.85 4.15
C ARG A 354 41.23 -2.47 5.07
N PHE A 355 41.04 -3.71 5.49
CA PHE A 355 41.87 -4.32 6.52
C PHE A 355 43.30 -4.60 6.03
N ALA A 356 43.45 -4.99 4.77
CA ALA A 356 44.74 -5.21 4.13
C ALA A 356 45.37 -3.93 3.54
N GLY A 357 44.63 -2.82 3.47
CA GLY A 357 45.07 -1.58 2.85
C GLY A 357 43.89 -0.71 2.38
N PRO A 358 44.15 0.42 1.71
CA PRO A 358 43.10 1.38 1.33
C PRO A 358 42.16 0.90 0.20
N ASP A 359 42.60 -0.01 -0.67
CA ASP A 359 41.77 -0.56 -1.77
C ASP A 359 42.11 -2.05 -2.01
N PRO A 360 41.84 -2.93 -1.03
CA PRO A 360 42.22 -4.33 -1.10
C PRO A 360 41.16 -5.17 -1.82
N THR A 361 41.55 -6.31 -2.40
CA THR A 361 40.58 -7.33 -2.80
C THR A 361 40.06 -8.10 -1.57
N ASP A 362 38.92 -8.78 -1.73
CA ASP A 362 38.37 -9.65 -0.68
C ASP A 362 39.39 -10.74 -0.29
N GLU A 363 40.11 -11.30 -1.26
CA GLU A 363 41.16 -12.29 -1.02
C GLU A 363 42.33 -11.72 -0.20
N GLU A 364 42.73 -10.47 -0.44
CA GLU A 364 43.80 -9.81 0.33
C GLU A 364 43.36 -9.55 1.78
N ASN A 365 42.12 -9.09 1.98
CA ASN A 365 41.52 -8.92 3.30
C ASN A 365 41.44 -10.25 4.07
N ILE A 366 41.00 -11.32 3.41
CA ILE A 366 40.97 -12.67 3.98
C ILE A 366 42.39 -13.15 4.32
N ALA A 367 43.34 -13.01 3.39
CA ALA A 367 44.71 -13.46 3.58
C ALA A 367 45.37 -12.76 4.78
N LYS A 368 45.16 -11.43 4.90
CA LYS A 368 45.62 -10.65 6.04
C LYS A 368 44.99 -11.14 7.34
N LEU A 369 43.68 -11.37 7.37
CA LEU A 369 42.99 -11.88 8.56
C LEU A 369 43.51 -13.27 8.98
N LEU A 370 43.64 -14.19 8.03
CA LEU A 370 44.15 -15.53 8.32
C LEU A 370 45.60 -15.48 8.81
N HIS A 371 46.42 -14.56 8.31
CA HIS A 371 47.78 -14.33 8.79
C HIS A 371 47.81 -13.86 10.26
N GLU A 372 46.99 -12.88 10.63
CA GLU A 372 46.90 -12.39 12.02
C GLU A 372 46.43 -13.51 12.98
N LEU A 373 45.56 -14.39 12.51
CA LEU A 373 45.05 -15.53 13.29
C LEU A 373 46.01 -16.72 13.37
N ALA A 374 47.01 -16.81 12.48
CA ALA A 374 47.89 -17.98 12.38
C ALA A 374 48.69 -18.24 13.67
N SER A 375 49.06 -17.18 14.39
CA SER A 375 49.85 -17.26 15.63
C SER A 375 49.02 -17.12 16.91
N THR A 376 47.80 -16.58 16.82
CA THR A 376 46.96 -16.21 17.96
C THR A 376 45.76 -17.13 18.15
N ALA A 377 45.27 -17.78 17.08
CA ALA A 377 44.04 -18.57 17.07
C ALA A 377 44.28 -19.98 16.52
N ILE A 378 45.15 -20.74 17.20
CA ILE A 378 45.56 -22.09 16.76
C ILE A 378 44.42 -23.11 16.91
N THR A 379 43.58 -22.96 17.94
CA THR A 379 42.44 -23.88 18.18
C THR A 379 41.12 -23.27 17.70
N PRO A 380 40.13 -24.09 17.30
CA PRO A 380 38.83 -23.62 16.83
C PRO A 380 38.10 -22.70 17.81
N GLU A 381 38.25 -22.92 19.12
CA GLU A 381 37.57 -22.16 20.18
C GLU A 381 38.08 -20.73 20.29
N ARG A 382 39.29 -20.44 19.79
CA ARG A 382 39.88 -19.10 19.77
C ARG A 382 39.55 -18.30 18.51
N ARG A 383 38.76 -18.86 17.60
CA ARG A 383 38.39 -18.26 16.31
C ARG A 383 36.98 -17.71 16.31
N THR A 384 36.37 -17.52 17.48
CA THR A 384 35.03 -16.92 17.59
C THR A 384 35.04 -15.51 17.00
N ALA A 385 33.97 -15.23 16.27
CA ALA A 385 33.79 -13.97 15.57
C ALA A 385 32.30 -13.72 15.38
N HIS A 386 31.95 -12.47 15.12
CA HIS A 386 30.62 -12.14 14.66
C HIS A 386 30.69 -11.10 13.55
N PHE A 387 29.73 -11.15 12.64
CA PHE A 387 29.45 -9.99 11.82
C PHE A 387 28.52 -9.06 12.58
N HIS A 388 28.86 -7.77 12.59
CA HIS A 388 28.00 -6.71 13.09
C HIS A 388 27.48 -5.87 11.93
N THR A 389 26.27 -5.35 12.06
CA THR A 389 25.82 -4.23 11.21
C THR A 389 24.98 -3.24 11.98
N THR A 390 25.14 -1.98 11.60
CA THR A 390 24.25 -0.89 11.96
C THR A 390 23.57 -0.36 10.72
N LEU A 391 22.23 -0.31 10.74
CA LEU A 391 21.42 0.37 9.75
C LEU A 391 20.88 1.66 10.34
N VAL A 392 20.98 2.74 9.58
CA VAL A 392 20.50 4.08 9.97
C VAL A 392 19.52 4.58 8.91
N ALA A 393 18.27 4.84 9.27
CA ALA A 393 17.35 5.61 8.42
C ALA A 393 17.39 7.08 8.83
N ALA A 394 17.71 7.95 7.88
CA ALA A 394 17.86 9.39 8.08
C ALA A 394 16.96 10.20 7.16
N TYR A 395 16.53 11.36 7.64
CA TYR A 395 15.82 12.40 6.89
C TYR A 395 16.27 13.78 7.40
N PRO A 396 16.37 14.82 6.55
CA PRO A 396 16.88 16.12 6.97
C PRO A 396 16.19 16.71 8.19
N GLY A 397 16.99 17.16 9.16
CA GLY A 397 16.50 17.82 10.37
C GLY A 397 15.72 16.92 11.35
N GLN A 398 15.74 15.60 11.17
CA GLN A 398 15.04 14.64 12.03
C GLN A 398 16.00 13.71 12.75
N GLU A 399 15.61 13.20 13.91
CA GLU A 399 16.39 12.19 14.63
C GLU A 399 16.36 10.87 13.85
N SER A 400 17.55 10.37 13.46
CA SER A 400 17.70 9.14 12.68
C SER A 400 17.27 7.90 13.47
N LEU A 401 16.58 6.96 12.80
CA LEU A 401 16.28 5.64 13.35
C LEU A 401 17.49 4.73 13.18
N VAL A 402 17.97 4.15 14.29
CA VAL A 402 19.14 3.26 14.30
C VAL A 402 18.75 1.88 14.78
N VAL A 403 19.16 0.86 14.06
CA VAL A 403 19.03 -0.54 14.46
C VAL A 403 20.31 -1.30 14.18
N GLU A 404 20.56 -2.31 15.01
CA GLU A 404 21.77 -3.12 14.94
C GLU A 404 21.45 -4.61 15.06
N ALA A 405 22.31 -5.45 14.50
CA ALA A 405 22.25 -6.89 14.73
C ALA A 405 23.62 -7.54 14.53
N ASP A 406 23.79 -8.67 15.22
CA ASP A 406 24.98 -9.50 15.14
C ASP A 406 24.65 -10.88 14.58
N TRP A 407 25.60 -11.44 13.84
CA TRP A 407 25.58 -12.82 13.41
C TRP A 407 26.79 -13.55 13.97
N GLN A 408 26.54 -14.44 14.93
CA GLN A 408 27.58 -15.17 15.66
C GLN A 408 28.12 -16.34 14.84
N GLY A 409 29.44 -16.57 14.93
CA GLY A 409 30.12 -17.63 14.19
C GLY A 409 31.59 -17.80 14.59
N ARG A 410 32.37 -18.38 13.67
CA ARG A 410 33.81 -18.60 13.85
C ARG A 410 34.55 -18.51 12.52
N ILE A 411 35.86 -18.26 12.56
CA ILE A 411 36.68 -18.14 11.35
C ILE A 411 37.23 -19.50 10.92
N GLY A 412 36.95 -19.90 9.69
CA GLY A 412 37.50 -21.08 9.04
C GLY A 412 39.00 -20.94 8.75
N LEU A 413 39.62 -22.06 8.35
CA LEU A 413 41.05 -22.09 8.02
C LEU A 413 41.32 -21.72 6.56
N THR A 414 40.35 -22.01 5.68
CA THR A 414 40.45 -21.83 4.23
C THR A 414 39.12 -21.34 3.69
N PRO A 415 39.12 -20.49 2.66
CA PRO A 415 37.89 -20.09 1.96
C PRO A 415 37.13 -21.31 1.41
N GLN A 416 35.81 -21.32 1.56
CA GLN A 416 34.90 -22.30 0.96
C GLN A 416 33.62 -21.60 0.48
N GLY A 417 32.97 -22.18 -0.54
CA GLY A 417 31.73 -21.63 -1.11
C GLY A 417 31.96 -20.52 -2.14
N GLU A 418 30.91 -20.23 -2.90
CA GLU A 418 30.92 -19.27 -4.01
C GLU A 418 29.84 -18.17 -3.83
N ASN A 419 28.97 -18.30 -2.83
CA ASN A 419 27.79 -17.44 -2.66
C ASN A 419 28.01 -16.33 -1.61
N GLY A 420 28.67 -15.24 -1.96
CA GLY A 420 28.83 -14.12 -1.03
C GLY A 420 29.87 -13.11 -1.45
N PHE A 421 30.33 -12.30 -0.51
CA PHE A 421 31.42 -11.35 -0.69
C PHE A 421 32.15 -11.10 0.64
N GLY A 422 33.28 -10.42 0.60
CA GLY A 422 34.08 -10.11 1.78
C GLY A 422 34.51 -11.38 2.51
N TYR A 423 34.25 -11.46 3.81
CA TYR A 423 34.68 -12.57 4.65
C TYR A 423 33.73 -13.79 4.66
N ASP A 424 32.63 -13.76 3.90
CA ASP A 424 31.67 -14.87 3.82
C ASP A 424 32.31 -16.25 3.59
N PRO A 425 33.34 -16.40 2.72
CA PRO A 425 33.96 -17.70 2.45
C PRO A 425 34.74 -18.29 3.62
N ILE A 426 35.04 -17.51 4.65
CA ILE A 426 35.74 -18.00 5.86
C ILE A 426 34.90 -17.85 7.13
N PHE A 427 33.67 -17.35 7.04
CA PHE A 427 32.82 -17.19 8.21
C PHE A 427 31.92 -18.41 8.40
N LEU A 428 32.24 -19.26 9.36
CA LEU A 428 31.49 -20.46 9.70
C LEU A 428 30.31 -20.12 10.60
N VAL A 429 29.14 -20.71 10.31
CA VAL A 429 27.85 -20.33 10.90
C VAL A 429 27.21 -21.49 11.65
N GLY A 430 26.60 -21.20 12.81
CA GLY A 430 25.92 -22.22 13.63
C GLY A 430 26.87 -23.31 14.14
N THR A 431 26.35 -24.54 14.28
CA THR A 431 27.12 -25.71 14.71
C THR A 431 27.70 -26.53 13.56
N SER A 432 27.44 -26.14 12.31
CA SER A 432 27.99 -26.81 11.13
C SER A 432 29.39 -26.28 10.79
N ASP A 433 30.14 -27.05 9.99
CA ASP A 433 31.39 -26.58 9.34
C ASP A 433 31.10 -25.88 8.00
N GLN A 434 29.90 -25.33 7.82
CA GLN A 434 29.55 -24.58 6.62
C GLN A 434 29.86 -23.09 6.80
N THR A 435 30.40 -22.49 5.75
CA THR A 435 30.64 -21.06 5.65
C THR A 435 29.39 -20.32 5.19
N ALA A 436 29.29 -19.03 5.49
CA ALA A 436 28.23 -18.17 5.00
C ALA A 436 28.17 -18.14 3.47
N ALA A 437 29.30 -18.36 2.78
CA ALA A 437 29.34 -18.46 1.32
C ALA A 437 28.82 -19.80 0.74
N GLN A 438 28.49 -20.77 1.60
CA GLN A 438 27.86 -22.04 1.20
C GLN A 438 26.35 -22.05 1.44
N LEU A 439 25.83 -21.11 2.23
CA LEU A 439 24.39 -20.97 2.45
C LEU A 439 23.69 -20.46 1.19
N SER A 440 22.44 -20.87 1.01
CA SER A 440 21.57 -20.28 0.00
C SER A 440 21.23 -18.82 0.35
N ALA A 441 20.80 -18.05 -0.66
CA ALA A 441 20.38 -16.67 -0.44
C ALA A 441 19.22 -16.54 0.57
N GLU A 442 18.28 -17.50 0.59
CA GLU A 442 17.11 -17.49 1.48
C GLU A 442 17.51 -17.79 2.95
N GLU A 443 18.42 -18.75 3.15
CA GLU A 443 18.98 -19.03 4.47
C GLU A 443 19.75 -17.82 5.02
N LYS A 444 20.56 -17.15 4.17
CA LYS A 444 21.27 -15.93 4.57
C LYS A 444 20.31 -14.77 4.88
N ASN A 445 19.27 -14.56 4.09
CA ASN A 445 18.30 -13.49 4.32
C ASN A 445 17.66 -13.61 5.72
N THR A 446 17.46 -14.83 6.20
CA THR A 446 16.85 -15.08 7.51
C THR A 446 17.87 -14.98 8.65
N ALA A 447 19.07 -15.52 8.47
CA ALA A 447 20.03 -15.68 9.56
C ALA A 447 21.06 -14.55 9.68
N SER A 448 21.36 -13.81 8.60
CA SER A 448 22.46 -12.84 8.58
C SER A 448 22.17 -11.63 9.46
N HIS A 449 23.25 -10.94 9.85
CA HIS A 449 23.19 -9.68 10.59
C HIS A 449 22.37 -8.62 9.83
N ARG A 450 22.54 -8.49 8.49
CA ARG A 450 21.73 -7.56 7.68
C ARG A 450 20.28 -7.97 7.61
N GLY A 451 19.99 -9.26 7.46
CA GLY A 451 18.61 -9.79 7.49
C GLY A 451 17.91 -9.46 8.79
N GLN A 452 18.56 -9.74 9.92
CA GLN A 452 18.03 -9.46 11.25
C GLN A 452 17.90 -7.96 11.54
N ALA A 453 18.91 -7.15 11.19
CA ALA A 453 18.85 -5.69 11.34
C ALA A 453 17.72 -5.10 10.49
N LEU A 454 17.51 -5.61 9.28
CA LEU A 454 16.42 -5.15 8.43
C LEU A 454 15.05 -5.50 9.01
N GLN A 455 14.85 -6.70 9.58
CA GLN A 455 13.58 -7.04 10.24
C GLN A 455 13.27 -6.06 11.38
N LYS A 456 14.29 -5.68 12.18
CA LYS A 456 14.15 -4.63 13.20
C LYS A 456 13.81 -3.28 12.56
N LEU A 457 14.56 -2.87 11.53
CA LEU A 457 14.31 -1.62 10.81
C LEU A 457 12.87 -1.55 10.31
N MET A 458 12.39 -2.60 9.65
CA MET A 458 11.05 -2.64 9.06
C MET A 458 9.93 -2.66 10.09
N THR A 459 10.22 -3.08 11.33
CA THR A 459 9.30 -2.99 12.46
C THR A 459 9.10 -1.53 12.89
N ASP A 460 10.20 -0.75 12.96
CA ASP A 460 10.18 0.61 13.49
C ASP A 460 10.00 1.70 12.43
N LEU A 461 10.37 1.41 11.18
CA LEU A 461 10.38 2.35 10.05
C LEU A 461 9.01 2.98 9.78
N PRO A 462 7.86 2.26 9.78
CA PRO A 462 6.55 2.88 9.56
C PRO A 462 6.24 3.99 10.57
N GLY A 463 6.44 3.71 11.86
CA GLY A 463 6.19 4.68 12.92
C GLY A 463 7.19 5.85 12.91
N TRP A 464 8.43 5.61 12.47
CA TRP A 464 9.41 6.69 12.26
C TRP A 464 9.02 7.59 11.08
N LEU A 465 8.62 7.00 9.94
CA LEU A 465 8.15 7.75 8.76
C LEU A 465 6.91 8.61 9.05
N GLU A 466 6.03 8.17 9.95
CA GLU A 466 4.88 8.95 10.39
C GLU A 466 5.26 10.20 11.19
N ARG A 467 6.33 10.12 12.01
CA ARG A 467 6.82 11.27 12.79
C ARG A 467 7.38 12.37 11.90
N ILE A 468 8.05 11.99 10.81
CA ILE A 468 8.66 12.94 9.85
C ILE A 468 7.62 13.73 9.06
N LYS A 469 6.41 13.17 8.88
CA LYS A 469 5.33 13.81 8.12
C LYS A 469 4.54 14.85 8.92
N LYS A 470 4.73 14.90 10.24
CA LYS A 470 4.10 15.88 11.16
C LYS A 470 5.01 17.09 11.30
#